data_AF-A0A090X9L5-F1
#
_entry.id   AF-A0A090X9L5-F1
#
_cell.length_a   1.000
_cell.length_b   1.000
_cell.length_c   1.000
_cell.angle_alpha   90.00
_cell.angle_beta   90.00
_cell.angle_gamma   90.00
#
_symmetry.space_group_name_H-M   'P 1'
#
loop_
_entity.id
_entity.type
_entity.pdbx_description
1 polymer ?
#
loop_
_entity_poly.entity_id
_entity_poly.type
_entity_poly.pdbx_seq_one_letter_code
_entity_poly.pdbx_strand_id
1 'polypeptide(L)'
;MELQRRVLLVTWAFLLILNVAIHAEEGEGAAQGTSYMNVDIESWFRYINNTELYREYSKPPKVSSLLGLPESCVKIEFFMRPNVEEGTVGSLFADFKNTSGLDGWELELDIYVNASREGGPNDTIIFDFNYTYDEFKNRKVEYILLSANYTSKCSILKTSAGQDCWYWVLYTGEDDDVPENCRPANTEECDVEKHTRKQPSECEDEIEDGEDKGDEDEDKKDEVGEDDNEQD
;
A
#
# COMPACT_ATOMS: atom_id res chain seq x y z
N MET A 1 53.09 58.34 9.96
CA MET A 1 53.54 57.00 9.50
C MET A 1 53.19 55.87 10.48
N GLU A 2 52.20 56.04 11.37
CA GLU A 2 51.81 55.00 12.35
C GLU A 2 50.39 54.46 12.18
N LEU A 3 49.52 55.12 11.38
CA LEU A 3 48.15 54.66 11.15
C LEU A 3 48.06 53.52 10.11
N GLN A 4 48.93 53.51 9.08
CA GLN A 4 48.94 52.46 8.06
C GLN A 4 49.46 51.10 8.57
N ARG A 5 50.26 51.09 9.66
CA ARG A 5 50.77 49.85 10.26
C ARG A 5 49.75 49.12 11.14
N ARG A 6 48.69 49.80 11.61
CA ARG A 6 47.65 49.18 12.44
C ARG A 6 46.52 48.51 11.64
N VAL A 7 46.32 48.92 10.37
CA VAL A 7 45.30 48.32 9.49
C VAL A 7 45.77 46.97 8.93
N LEU A 8 47.08 46.80 8.70
CA LEU A 8 47.66 45.56 8.14
C LEU A 8 47.73 44.38 9.13
N LEU A 9 47.72 44.63 10.44
CA LEU A 9 47.77 43.58 11.45
C LEU A 9 46.39 42.99 11.78
N VAL A 10 45.31 43.73 11.53
CA VAL A 10 43.93 43.25 11.76
C VAL A 10 43.44 42.36 10.61
N THR A 11 43.92 42.58 9.38
CA THR A 11 43.55 41.77 8.21
C THR A 11 44.27 40.42 8.13
N TRP A 12 45.42 40.25 8.80
CA TRP A 12 46.14 38.96 8.83
C TRP A 12 45.55 37.94 9.82
N ALA A 13 44.87 38.39 10.88
CA ALA A 13 44.22 37.47 11.83
C ALA A 13 42.92 36.85 11.27
N PHE A 14 42.29 37.46 10.26
CA PHE A 14 41.05 36.95 9.67
C PHE A 14 41.27 35.88 8.58
N LEU A 15 42.47 35.77 8.01
CA LEU A 15 42.77 34.82 6.92
C LEU A 15 43.39 33.49 7.39
N LEU A 16 43.63 33.31 8.69
CA LEU A 16 44.12 32.04 9.25
C LEU A 16 43.01 31.14 9.81
N ILE A 17 41.73 31.52 9.71
CA ILE A 17 40.60 30.68 10.13
C ILE A 17 39.97 29.92 8.94
N LEU A 18 40.41 30.15 7.70
CA LEU A 18 39.76 29.62 6.50
C LEU A 18 40.50 28.50 5.75
N ASN A 19 41.46 27.82 6.36
CA ASN A 19 42.03 26.59 5.79
C ASN A 19 42.35 25.57 6.89
N VAL A 20 41.32 24.89 7.39
CA VAL A 20 41.46 23.53 7.90
C VAL A 20 40.64 22.61 7.00
N ALA A 21 41.39 21.88 6.18
CA ALA A 21 41.13 20.55 5.63
C ALA A 21 39.68 20.18 5.29
N ILE A 22 39.39 20.25 3.98
CA ILE A 22 38.50 19.33 3.29
C ILE A 22 39.23 17.99 3.16
N HIS A 23 38.75 16.94 3.84
CA HIS A 23 38.75 15.49 3.51
C HIS A 23 38.35 14.75 4.80
N ALA A 24 37.10 14.31 4.92
CA ALA A 24 36.60 12.99 4.50
C ALA A 24 36.68 11.97 5.64
N GLU A 25 35.55 11.78 6.32
CA GLU A 25 35.07 10.59 7.07
C GLU A 25 33.70 11.01 7.65
N GLU A 26 32.61 10.81 6.92
CA GLU A 26 31.82 9.58 6.85
C GLU A 26 30.97 9.37 8.12
N GLY A 27 29.66 9.55 7.96
CA GLY A 27 28.66 9.12 8.95
C GLY A 27 27.99 10.23 9.77
N GLU A 28 27.80 11.43 9.23
CA GLU A 28 26.75 12.32 9.74
C GLU A 28 25.40 11.63 9.51
N GLY A 29 24.88 11.02 10.58
CA GLY A 29 23.50 10.58 10.68
C GLY A 29 22.61 11.79 10.40
N ALA A 30 22.18 11.89 9.15
CA ALA A 30 21.05 12.70 8.77
C ALA A 30 19.89 12.25 9.65
N ALA A 31 19.61 13.02 10.70
CA ALA A 31 18.27 13.17 11.19
C ALA A 31 17.47 13.68 9.97
N GLN A 32 16.96 12.73 9.17
CA GLN A 32 15.93 12.96 8.20
C GLN A 32 14.73 13.45 9.03
N GLY A 33 14.66 14.76 9.22
CA GLY A 33 13.40 15.43 9.49
C GLY A 33 12.55 15.20 8.26
N THR A 34 11.82 14.08 8.24
CA THR A 34 10.72 13.89 7.31
C THR A 34 9.70 14.95 7.68
N SER A 35 9.79 16.10 7.02
CA SER A 35 8.69 17.04 6.96
C SER A 35 7.53 16.28 6.34
N TYR A 36 6.65 15.73 7.18
CA TYR A 36 5.40 15.14 6.74
C TYR A 36 4.71 16.23 5.91
N MET A 37 4.67 16.02 4.58
CA MET A 37 3.95 16.94 3.71
C MET A 37 2.51 16.98 4.20
N ASN A 38 1.87 18.14 4.16
CA ASN A 38 0.45 18.21 4.47
C ASN A 38 -0.28 17.38 3.39
N VAL A 39 -0.72 16.16 3.72
CA VAL A 39 -1.27 15.22 2.75
C VAL A 39 -2.77 15.40 2.70
N ASP A 40 -3.25 15.86 1.54
CA ASP A 40 -4.67 15.90 1.25
C ASP A 40 -5.21 14.46 1.06
N ILE A 41 -6.10 14.03 1.96
CA ILE A 41 -6.69 12.69 1.92
C ILE A 41 -7.49 12.47 0.65
N GLU A 42 -8.16 13.49 0.10
CA GLU A 42 -8.93 13.33 -1.14
C GLU A 42 -8.00 13.00 -2.32
N SER A 43 -6.90 13.75 -2.46
CA SER A 43 -5.87 13.46 -3.46
C SER A 43 -5.23 12.08 -3.25
N TRP A 44 -4.96 11.69 -2.00
CA TRP A 44 -4.43 10.36 -1.69
C TRP A 44 -5.43 9.26 -2.11
N PHE A 45 -6.71 9.45 -1.81
CA PHE A 45 -7.74 8.49 -2.15
C PHE A 45 -7.89 8.32 -3.66
N ARG A 46 -7.94 9.43 -4.40
CA ARG A 46 -7.95 9.40 -5.88
C ARG A 46 -6.74 8.67 -6.46
N TYR A 47 -5.59 8.77 -5.80
CA TYR A 47 -4.36 8.12 -6.23
C TYR A 47 -4.40 6.60 -6.03
N ILE A 48 -4.90 6.13 -4.89
CA ILE A 48 -4.95 4.70 -4.55
C ILE A 48 -6.23 4.00 -5.03
N ASN A 49 -7.20 4.75 -5.51
CA ASN A 49 -8.47 4.25 -6.02
C ASN A 49 -8.29 3.21 -7.14
N ASN A 50 -9.11 2.15 -7.11
CA ASN A 50 -9.09 1.01 -8.04
C ASN A 50 -7.69 0.37 -8.17
N THR A 51 -6.93 0.38 -7.06
CA THR A 51 -5.63 -0.27 -6.99
C THR A 51 -5.72 -1.46 -6.05
N GLU A 52 -5.60 -2.64 -6.64
CA GLU A 52 -5.46 -3.89 -5.93
C GLU A 52 -4.06 -4.01 -5.32
N LEU A 53 -4.00 -4.34 -4.03
CA LEU A 53 -2.76 -4.55 -3.29
C LEU A 53 -2.84 -5.80 -2.43
N TYR A 54 -1.77 -6.58 -2.44
CA TYR A 54 -1.61 -7.81 -1.68
C TYR A 54 -0.63 -7.61 -0.53
N ARG A 55 -0.97 -8.17 0.63
CA ARG A 55 -0.08 -8.17 1.79
C ARG A 55 1.13 -9.07 1.54
N GLU A 56 2.33 -8.57 1.87
CA GLU A 56 3.56 -9.36 1.87
C GLU A 56 3.67 -10.18 3.18
N TYR A 57 3.93 -11.49 3.08
CA TYR A 57 4.00 -12.41 4.23
C TYR A 57 5.44 -12.81 4.65
N SER A 58 6.45 -12.05 4.24
CA SER A 58 7.86 -12.44 4.40
C SER A 58 8.34 -12.59 5.85
N LYS A 59 7.60 -12.03 6.84
CA LYS A 59 7.84 -12.20 8.28
C LYS A 59 6.50 -12.18 9.06
N PRO A 60 6.41 -12.86 10.23
CA PRO A 60 5.32 -12.59 11.17
C PRO A 60 5.30 -11.10 11.52
N PRO A 61 4.15 -10.55 11.93
CA PRO A 61 2.96 -11.24 12.47
C PRO A 61 1.98 -11.77 11.42
N LYS A 62 1.31 -12.90 11.76
CA LYS A 62 0.26 -13.53 10.93
C LYS A 62 -1.13 -12.91 11.16
N VAL A 63 -1.20 -11.75 11.81
CA VAL A 63 -2.42 -11.02 12.13
C VAL A 63 -2.28 -9.67 11.46
N SER A 64 -3.26 -9.22 10.69
CA SER A 64 -3.24 -7.84 10.17
C SER A 64 -3.76 -6.85 11.19
N SER A 65 -3.26 -5.62 11.14
CA SER A 65 -3.70 -4.51 11.96
C SER A 65 -5.14 -4.11 11.63
N LEU A 66 -5.56 -4.31 10.37
CA LEU A 66 -6.95 -4.10 9.96
C LEU A 66 -7.87 -5.20 10.46
N LEU A 67 -7.60 -6.49 10.20
CA LEU A 67 -8.53 -7.58 10.51
C LEU A 67 -8.43 -8.08 11.96
N GLY A 68 -7.28 -7.94 12.62
CA GLY A 68 -7.11 -8.30 14.02
C GLY A 68 -7.27 -9.79 14.32
N LEU A 69 -7.21 -10.66 13.30
CA LEU A 69 -7.28 -12.11 13.42
C LEU A 69 -6.23 -12.78 12.52
N PRO A 70 -5.89 -14.06 12.75
CA PRO A 70 -4.95 -14.76 11.91
C PRO A 70 -5.47 -14.99 10.48
N GLU A 71 -4.74 -14.51 9.48
CA GLU A 71 -5.14 -14.63 8.07
C GLU A 71 -3.96 -14.88 7.11
N SER A 72 -4.31 -15.25 5.88
CA SER A 72 -3.39 -15.28 4.75
C SER A 72 -4.05 -14.72 3.49
N CYS A 73 -3.25 -14.43 2.47
CA CYS A 73 -3.73 -13.98 1.16
C CYS A 73 -4.63 -12.75 1.17
N VAL A 74 -4.45 -11.87 2.15
CA VAL A 74 -5.05 -10.54 2.20
C VAL A 74 -4.75 -9.78 0.91
N LYS A 75 -5.82 -9.46 0.20
CA LYS A 75 -5.90 -8.58 -0.95
C LYS A 75 -6.84 -7.45 -0.60
N ILE A 76 -6.46 -6.21 -0.88
CA ILE A 76 -7.27 -5.03 -0.60
C ILE A 76 -7.42 -4.16 -1.84
N GLU A 77 -8.56 -3.50 -1.98
CA GLU A 77 -8.81 -2.55 -3.06
C GLU A 77 -9.66 -1.38 -2.55
N PHE A 78 -9.21 -0.15 -2.85
CA PHE A 78 -9.88 1.08 -2.43
C PHE A 78 -10.81 1.59 -3.54
N PHE A 79 -12.04 1.95 -3.20
CA PHE A 79 -13.02 2.52 -4.12
C PHE A 79 -13.57 3.85 -3.61
N MET A 80 -13.45 4.89 -4.42
CA MET A 80 -13.92 6.23 -4.08
C MET A 80 -15.40 6.31 -4.41
N ARG A 81 -16.21 6.78 -3.46
CA ARG A 81 -17.63 7.01 -3.71
C ARG A 81 -17.84 8.48 -4.11
N PRO A 82 -18.47 8.75 -5.27
CA PRO A 82 -18.62 10.12 -5.77
C PRO A 82 -19.66 10.96 -5.01
N ASN A 83 -20.42 10.37 -4.07
CA ASN A 83 -21.44 11.06 -3.28
C ASN A 83 -21.16 10.93 -1.78
N VAL A 84 -20.90 12.08 -1.15
CA VAL A 84 -20.55 12.27 0.27
C VAL A 84 -21.78 12.35 1.17
N GLU A 85 -22.94 11.86 0.73
CA GLU A 85 -24.09 11.80 1.62
C GLU A 85 -23.73 10.86 2.77
N GLU A 86 -23.63 11.42 3.98
CA GLU A 86 -23.20 10.78 5.24
C GLU A 86 -21.70 10.76 5.57
N GLY A 87 -20.85 11.54 4.88
CA GLY A 87 -19.45 11.72 5.31
C GLY A 87 -18.53 10.51 5.05
N THR A 88 -19.04 9.47 4.40
CA THR A 88 -18.25 8.39 3.81
C THR A 88 -17.53 8.90 2.57
N VAL A 89 -16.22 8.66 2.46
CA VAL A 89 -15.39 9.09 1.31
C VAL A 89 -15.15 7.98 0.30
N GLY A 90 -15.35 6.72 0.71
CA GLY A 90 -15.11 5.56 -0.11
C GLY A 90 -15.32 4.26 0.66
N SER A 91 -14.86 3.17 0.05
CA SER A 91 -14.89 1.83 0.60
C SER A 91 -13.55 1.15 0.43
N LEU A 92 -13.22 0.23 1.34
CA LEU A 92 -12.15 -0.75 1.18
C LEU A 92 -12.79 -2.12 1.01
N PHE A 93 -12.48 -2.80 -0.09
CA PHE A 93 -12.76 -4.22 -0.22
C PHE A 93 -11.54 -5.00 0.25
N ALA A 94 -11.76 -6.07 1.02
CA ALA A 94 -10.70 -6.94 1.50
C ALA A 94 -11.09 -8.40 1.32
N ASP A 95 -10.28 -9.13 0.56
CA ASP A 95 -10.40 -10.58 0.36
C ASP A 95 -9.26 -11.28 1.10
N PHE A 96 -9.56 -12.32 1.87
CA PHE A 96 -8.53 -13.06 2.63
C PHE A 96 -8.95 -14.49 2.95
N LYS A 97 -7.99 -15.33 3.31
CA LYS A 97 -8.20 -16.69 3.81
C LYS A 97 -8.05 -16.69 5.33
N ASN A 98 -9.10 -17.10 6.05
CA ASN A 98 -9.02 -17.31 7.50
C ASN A 98 -8.37 -18.69 7.79
N THR A 99 -7.65 -18.78 8.91
CA THR A 99 -7.00 -20.02 9.41
C THR A 99 -7.94 -21.21 9.67
N SER A 100 -9.27 -21.00 9.69
CA SER A 100 -10.28 -22.06 9.73
C SER A 100 -10.47 -22.81 8.40
N GLY A 101 -9.89 -22.31 7.30
CA GLY A 101 -9.49 -23.10 6.15
C GLY A 101 -10.59 -23.60 5.20
N LEU A 102 -11.78 -22.99 5.18
CA LEU A 102 -12.87 -23.51 4.34
C LEU A 102 -13.34 -22.58 3.21
N ASP A 103 -13.25 -21.26 3.32
CA ASP A 103 -13.66 -20.34 2.24
C ASP A 103 -12.87 -19.04 2.31
N GLY A 104 -12.70 -18.37 1.17
CA GLY A 104 -12.25 -16.98 1.11
C GLY A 104 -13.32 -16.06 1.71
N TRP A 105 -12.90 -15.09 2.52
CA TRP A 105 -13.76 -14.10 3.13
C TRP A 105 -13.63 -12.81 2.36
N GLU A 106 -14.76 -12.21 2.02
CA GLU A 106 -14.84 -10.90 1.38
C GLU A 106 -15.48 -9.90 2.36
N LEU A 107 -14.83 -8.76 2.54
CA LEU A 107 -15.31 -7.66 3.36
C LEU A 107 -15.42 -6.39 2.53
N GLU A 108 -16.47 -5.61 2.78
CA GLU A 108 -16.57 -4.21 2.36
C GLU A 108 -16.60 -3.35 3.63
N LEU A 109 -15.64 -2.42 3.73
CA LEU A 109 -15.53 -1.48 4.84
C LEU A 109 -15.85 -0.08 4.34
N ASP A 110 -16.73 0.63 5.04
CA ASP A 110 -16.95 2.05 4.76
C ASP A 110 -15.77 2.86 5.31
N ILE A 111 -15.30 3.83 4.52
CA ILE A 111 -14.18 4.70 4.90
C ILE A 111 -14.72 6.08 5.23
N TYR A 112 -14.47 6.51 6.45
CA TYR A 112 -14.75 7.87 6.92
C TYR A 112 -13.46 8.63 7.12
N VAL A 113 -13.52 9.94 6.96
CA VAL A 113 -12.39 10.82 7.25
C VAL A 113 -12.81 11.77 8.34
N ASN A 114 -12.16 11.64 9.49
CA ASN A 114 -12.25 12.65 10.54
C ASN A 114 -11.17 13.71 10.27
N ALA A 115 -11.49 14.62 9.35
CA ALA A 115 -10.61 15.73 9.02
C ALA A 115 -10.64 16.77 10.15
N SER A 116 -9.46 17.23 10.56
CA SER A 116 -9.36 18.51 11.25
C SER A 116 -9.95 19.60 10.34
N ARG A 117 -10.64 20.60 10.91
CA ARG A 117 -11.38 21.65 10.16
C ARG A 117 -10.56 22.44 9.12
N GLU A 118 -9.25 22.20 9.04
CA GLU A 118 -8.32 22.90 8.16
C GLU A 118 -7.49 21.98 7.24
N GLY A 119 -7.77 20.66 7.17
CA GLY A 119 -7.00 19.72 6.33
C GLY A 119 -5.53 19.67 6.76
N GLY A 120 -5.31 19.46 8.05
CA GLY A 120 -4.01 19.51 8.69
C GLY A 120 -3.30 18.15 8.75
N PRO A 121 -2.01 18.16 9.11
CA PRO A 121 -1.32 16.93 9.49
C PRO A 121 -2.11 16.30 10.65
N ASN A 122 -2.35 14.99 10.59
CA ASN A 122 -3.13 14.15 11.53
C ASN A 122 -4.62 13.92 11.21
N ASP A 123 -5.08 14.19 9.99
CA ASP A 123 -6.40 13.70 9.58
C ASP A 123 -6.45 12.16 9.72
N THR A 124 -7.55 11.66 10.27
CA THR A 124 -7.71 10.25 10.62
C THR A 124 -8.67 9.56 9.65
N ILE A 125 -8.19 8.49 9.03
CA ILE A 125 -8.95 7.57 8.19
C ILE A 125 -9.54 6.48 9.09
N ILE A 126 -10.85 6.32 9.05
CA ILE A 126 -11.58 5.36 9.86
C ILE A 126 -12.16 4.30 8.93
N PHE A 127 -11.75 3.05 9.11
CA PHE A 127 -12.34 1.88 8.45
C PHE A 127 -13.41 1.31 9.37
N ASP A 128 -14.66 1.34 8.92
CA ASP A 128 -15.82 0.85 9.65
C ASP A 128 -16.26 -0.51 9.09
N PHE A 129 -16.25 -1.52 9.94
CA PHE A 129 -16.71 -2.85 9.59
C PHE A 129 -18.23 -2.87 9.65
N ASN A 130 -18.83 -2.62 8.48
CA ASN A 130 -20.26 -2.76 8.31
C ASN A 130 -20.65 -4.25 8.46
N TYR A 131 -21.91 -4.53 8.79
CA TYR A 131 -22.43 -5.75 9.47
C TYR A 131 -22.25 -7.13 8.77
N THR A 132 -21.21 -7.35 7.97
CA THR A 132 -21.02 -8.57 7.16
C THR A 132 -20.81 -9.81 8.01
N TYR A 133 -19.96 -9.75 9.04
CA TYR A 133 -19.69 -10.89 9.94
C TYR A 133 -19.70 -10.47 11.41
N ASP A 134 -20.22 -11.36 12.27
CA ASP A 134 -20.34 -11.12 13.71
C ASP A 134 -19.00 -10.82 14.39
N GLU A 135 -17.90 -11.42 13.90
CA GLU A 135 -16.55 -11.20 14.44
C GLU A 135 -16.04 -9.77 14.26
N PHE A 136 -16.57 -9.02 13.28
CA PHE A 136 -16.18 -7.65 13.00
C PHE A 136 -17.24 -6.61 13.40
N LYS A 137 -18.35 -7.06 14.00
CA LYS A 137 -19.50 -6.20 14.25
C LYS A 137 -19.15 -5.00 15.13
N ASN A 138 -19.52 -3.80 14.68
CA ASN A 138 -19.26 -2.52 15.33
C ASN A 138 -17.76 -2.20 15.54
N ARG A 139 -16.87 -2.85 14.78
CA ARG A 139 -15.43 -2.60 14.87
C ARG A 139 -15.05 -1.43 13.96
N LYS A 140 -14.22 -0.54 14.50
CA LYS A 140 -13.59 0.55 13.74
C LYS A 140 -12.08 0.48 13.94
N VAL A 141 -11.34 0.69 12.87
CA VAL A 141 -9.88 0.78 12.91
C VAL A 141 -9.47 2.12 12.34
N GLU A 142 -8.57 2.81 13.03
CA GLU A 142 -8.28 4.22 12.75
C GLU A 142 -6.80 4.38 12.39
N TYR A 143 -6.53 5.01 11.26
CA TYR A 143 -5.19 5.27 10.79
C TYR A 143 -4.96 6.75 10.54
N ILE A 144 -3.76 7.21 10.83
CA ILE A 144 -3.27 8.52 10.45
C ILE A 144 -2.44 8.35 9.18
N LEU A 145 -2.75 9.13 8.15
CA LEU A 145 -1.93 9.20 6.94
C LEU A 145 -0.69 10.06 7.23
N LEU A 146 0.48 9.42 7.33
CA LEU A 146 1.73 10.11 7.64
C LEU A 146 2.36 10.70 6.39
N SER A 147 2.36 9.96 5.29
CA SER A 147 2.94 10.41 4.03
C SER A 147 2.26 9.77 2.84
N ALA A 148 2.09 10.54 1.78
CA ALA A 148 1.81 10.03 0.44
C ALA A 148 2.80 10.68 -0.53
N ASN A 149 3.57 9.87 -1.24
CA ASN A 149 4.51 10.32 -2.25
C ASN A 149 4.18 9.64 -3.57
N TYR A 150 3.54 10.40 -4.46
CA TYR A 150 3.09 9.92 -5.77
C TYR A 150 4.25 9.62 -6.73
N THR A 151 5.42 10.24 -6.53
CA THR A 151 6.62 9.99 -7.33
C THR A 151 7.24 8.64 -6.97
N SER A 152 7.36 8.34 -5.67
CA SER A 152 7.86 7.04 -5.19
C SER A 152 6.77 5.98 -5.06
N LYS A 153 5.54 6.30 -5.49
CA LYS A 153 4.37 5.43 -5.48
C LYS A 153 4.06 4.79 -4.12
N CYS A 154 4.30 5.55 -3.04
CA CYS A 154 4.26 5.04 -1.68
C CYS A 154 3.33 5.86 -0.80
N SER A 155 2.52 5.18 0.02
CA SER A 155 1.80 5.79 1.14
C SER A 155 2.12 5.07 2.43
N ILE A 156 2.25 5.81 3.52
CA ILE A 156 2.49 5.27 4.85
C ILE A 156 1.39 5.75 5.78
N LEU A 157 0.64 4.79 6.31
CA LEU A 157 -0.37 4.99 7.33
C LEU A 157 0.15 4.42 8.66
N LYS A 158 -0.34 4.94 9.78
CA LYS A 158 -0.04 4.44 11.12
C LYS A 158 -1.32 4.31 11.93
N THR A 159 -1.49 3.22 12.68
CA THR A 159 -2.62 3.11 13.62
C THR A 159 -2.63 4.27 14.61
N SER A 160 -3.84 4.70 14.98
CA SER A 160 -4.04 5.84 15.88
C SER A 160 -3.72 5.48 17.32
N ALA A 161 -3.47 6.50 18.15
CA ALA A 161 -3.12 6.29 19.56
C ALA A 161 -4.20 5.51 20.32
N GLY A 162 -3.78 4.52 21.12
CA GLY A 162 -4.69 3.63 21.87
C GLY A 162 -5.01 2.30 21.18
N GLN A 163 -4.47 2.08 19.98
CA GLN A 163 -4.44 0.79 19.30
C GLN A 163 -3.02 0.19 19.34
N ASP A 164 -2.89 -1.09 19.02
CA ASP A 164 -1.57 -1.71 18.79
C ASP A 164 -0.82 -0.91 17.72
N CYS A 165 0.49 -0.78 17.84
CA CYS A 165 1.26 0.09 16.94
C CYS A 165 1.61 -0.63 15.64
N TRP A 166 1.05 -0.15 14.54
CA TRP A 166 1.28 -0.70 13.21
C TRP A 166 1.51 0.38 12.18
N TYR A 167 2.42 0.11 11.26
CA TYR A 167 2.58 0.86 10.03
C TYR A 167 2.00 0.08 8.86
N TRP A 168 1.24 0.79 8.02
CA TRP A 168 0.72 0.32 6.75
C TRP A 168 1.47 0.99 5.62
N VAL A 169 2.29 0.20 4.93
CA VAL A 169 3.07 0.65 3.79
C VAL A 169 2.37 0.19 2.51
N LEU A 170 1.76 1.12 1.80
CA LEU A 170 1.02 0.87 0.56
C LEU A 170 1.89 1.30 -0.62
N TYR A 171 2.43 0.34 -1.36
CA TYR A 171 3.29 0.58 -2.51
C TYR A 171 2.59 0.17 -3.80
N THR A 172 2.33 1.15 -4.67
CA THR A 172 1.60 0.95 -5.94
C THR A 172 2.55 0.91 -7.15
N GLY A 173 3.85 0.72 -6.91
CA GLY A 173 4.82 0.48 -7.98
C GLY A 173 4.68 -0.90 -8.63
N GLU A 174 5.46 -1.08 -9.68
CA GLU A 174 5.54 -2.34 -10.43
C GLU A 174 6.75 -3.18 -9.99
N ASP A 175 7.65 -2.59 -9.20
CA ASP A 175 8.83 -3.28 -8.70
C ASP A 175 8.45 -4.33 -7.65
N ASP A 176 9.22 -5.41 -7.60
CA ASP A 176 9.01 -6.52 -6.67
C ASP A 176 9.22 -6.14 -5.20
N ASP A 177 10.06 -5.14 -4.96
CA ASP A 177 10.50 -4.73 -3.63
C ASP A 177 10.03 -3.31 -3.30
N VAL A 178 9.54 -3.14 -2.07
CA VAL A 178 9.22 -1.81 -1.54
C VAL A 178 10.50 -0.98 -1.39
N PRO A 179 10.61 0.18 -2.06
CA PRO A 179 11.79 1.04 -2.01
C PRO A 179 12.15 1.51 -0.60
N GLU A 180 13.42 1.80 -0.32
CA GLU A 180 13.86 2.21 1.02
C GLU A 180 13.23 3.52 1.49
N ASN A 181 12.96 4.44 0.56
CA ASN A 181 12.26 5.70 0.85
C ASN A 181 10.76 5.51 1.12
N CYS A 182 10.25 4.28 1.05
CA CYS A 182 8.90 3.88 1.43
C CYS A 182 8.87 3.20 2.83
N ARG A 183 9.96 3.29 3.59
CA ARG A 183 10.03 2.76 4.97
C ARG A 183 9.63 3.81 6.00
N PRO A 184 8.89 3.44 7.06
CA PRO A 184 8.64 4.34 8.18
C PRO A 184 9.94 4.72 8.89
N ALA A 185 10.06 5.97 9.33
CA ALA A 185 11.29 6.50 9.92
C ALA A 185 11.69 5.85 11.26
N ASN A 186 10.72 5.33 12.04
CA ASN A 186 10.95 4.66 13.32
C ASN A 186 10.08 3.39 13.41
N THR A 187 10.69 2.22 13.30
CA THR A 187 9.99 0.92 13.32
C THR A 187 10.27 0.08 14.56
N GLU A 188 11.19 0.52 15.44
CA GLU A 188 11.68 -0.30 16.58
C GLU A 188 10.61 -0.64 17.62
N GLU A 189 9.45 0.02 17.59
CA GLU A 189 8.34 -0.18 18.54
C GLU A 189 7.02 -0.58 17.86
N CYS A 190 6.98 -0.70 16.53
CA CYS A 190 5.74 -0.91 15.78
C CYS A 190 5.94 -1.93 14.67
N ASP A 191 4.97 -2.83 14.52
CA ASP A 191 4.97 -3.79 13.42
C ASP A 191 4.72 -3.07 12.08
N VAL A 192 5.20 -3.66 10.98
CA VAL A 192 5.07 -3.09 9.63
C VAL A 192 4.41 -4.08 8.71
N GLU A 193 3.25 -3.70 8.19
CA GLU A 193 2.55 -4.42 7.13
C GLU A 193 2.78 -3.72 5.81
N LYS A 194 3.21 -4.50 4.83
CA LYS A 194 3.47 -4.02 3.48
C LYS A 194 2.42 -4.59 2.55
N HIS A 195 1.87 -3.73 1.71
CA HIS A 195 0.94 -4.07 0.66
C HIS A 195 1.51 -3.60 -0.68
N THR A 196 1.59 -4.51 -1.64
CA THR A 196 2.19 -4.26 -2.97
C THR A 196 1.26 -4.76 -4.06
N ARG A 197 1.48 -4.39 -5.32
CA ARG A 197 0.68 -4.92 -6.44
C ARG A 197 1.00 -6.38 -6.78
N LYS A 198 2.05 -6.95 -6.19
CA LYS A 198 2.49 -8.31 -6.45
C LYS A 198 1.76 -9.28 -5.53
N GLN A 199 1.02 -10.21 -6.13
CA GLN A 199 0.42 -11.33 -5.41
C GLN A 199 1.52 -12.27 -4.90
N PRO A 200 1.48 -12.67 -3.61
CA PRO A 200 2.35 -13.71 -3.09
C PRO A 200 2.09 -15.04 -3.81
N SER A 201 3.15 -15.77 -4.17
CA SER A 201 3.04 -17.04 -4.92
C SER A 201 2.20 -18.10 -4.20
N GLU A 202 2.21 -18.10 -2.86
CA GLU A 202 1.38 -18.99 -2.04
C GLU A 202 -0.12 -18.66 -2.06
N CYS A 203 -0.48 -17.55 -2.71
CA CYS A 203 -1.85 -17.07 -2.85
C CYS A 203 -2.35 -17.14 -4.29
N GLU A 204 -1.51 -17.58 -5.24
CA GLU A 204 -1.96 -17.91 -6.59
C GLU A 204 -2.92 -19.09 -6.51
N ASP A 205 -4.06 -18.98 -7.20
CA ASP A 205 -4.99 -20.10 -7.29
C ASP A 205 -4.31 -21.22 -8.08
N GLU A 206 -4.40 -22.47 -7.59
CA GLU A 206 -3.94 -23.62 -8.34
C GLU A 206 -4.74 -23.67 -9.64
N ILE A 207 -4.08 -23.29 -10.75
CA ILE A 207 -4.61 -23.57 -12.07
C ILE A 207 -4.62 -25.09 -12.17
N GLU A 208 -5.79 -25.70 -11.96
CA GLU A 208 -6.05 -27.04 -12.46
C GLU A 208 -5.93 -26.92 -13.99
N ASP A 209 -4.73 -27.22 -14.51
CA ASP A 209 -4.50 -27.49 -15.92
C ASP A 209 -5.38 -28.69 -16.28
N GLY A 210 -6.65 -28.39 -16.59
CA GLY A 210 -7.65 -29.33 -17.04
C GLY A 210 -7.12 -30.01 -18.29
N GLU A 211 -6.77 -31.27 -18.10
CA GLU A 211 -6.19 -32.18 -19.06
C GLU A 211 -6.77 -31.99 -20.47
N ASP A 212 -5.89 -31.62 -21.40
CA ASP A 212 -6.02 -31.89 -22.82
C ASP A 212 -6.19 -33.40 -23.01
N LYS A 213 -7.44 -33.86 -23.08
CA LYS A 213 -7.81 -35.14 -23.67
C LYS A 213 -8.54 -34.83 -24.96
N GLY A 214 -7.76 -34.75 -26.03
CA GLY A 214 -8.27 -34.91 -27.38
C GLY A 214 -9.08 -36.20 -27.49
N ASP A 215 -10.24 -36.08 -28.09
CA ASP A 215 -10.88 -37.16 -28.82
C ASP A 215 -11.21 -36.60 -30.21
N GLU A 216 -10.29 -36.89 -31.13
CA GLU A 216 -10.57 -36.98 -32.55
C GLU A 216 -11.52 -38.15 -32.75
N ASP A 217 -12.80 -37.89 -33.04
CA ASP A 217 -13.65 -38.89 -33.69
C ASP A 217 -14.09 -38.35 -35.06
N GLU A 218 -13.22 -38.65 -36.03
CA GLU A 218 -13.57 -38.75 -37.44
C GLU A 218 -14.57 -39.90 -37.63
N ASP A 219 -15.83 -39.57 -37.94
CA ASP A 219 -16.74 -40.56 -38.53
C ASP A 219 -17.13 -40.12 -39.95
N LYS A 220 -16.24 -40.46 -40.88
CA LYS A 220 -16.58 -40.67 -42.29
C LYS A 220 -17.21 -42.04 -42.45
N LYS A 221 -18.46 -42.08 -42.91
CA LYS A 221 -18.94 -43.20 -43.73
C LYS A 221 -19.61 -42.69 -44.99
N ASP A 222 -18.92 -42.98 -46.07
CA ASP A 222 -19.31 -42.81 -47.46
C ASP A 222 -20.40 -43.82 -47.87
N GLU A 223 -21.30 -43.28 -48.71
CA GLU A 223 -21.87 -43.85 -49.95
C GLU A 223 -23.01 -44.89 -50.01
N VAL A 224 -23.77 -44.66 -51.11
CA VAL A 224 -24.61 -45.53 -51.96
C VAL A 224 -26.12 -45.35 -51.75
N GLY A 225 -26.93 -44.90 -52.71
CA GLY A 225 -26.72 -44.53 -54.11
C GLY A 225 -28.08 -44.21 -54.76
N GLU A 226 -27.99 -43.48 -55.88
CA GLU A 226 -28.88 -43.34 -57.05
C GLU A 226 -30.26 -44.02 -57.05
N ASP A 227 -31.31 -43.25 -57.39
CA ASP A 227 -32.04 -43.51 -58.65
C ASP A 227 -32.89 -42.31 -59.09
N ASP A 228 -32.71 -41.97 -60.36
CA ASP A 228 -33.37 -40.92 -61.13
C ASP A 228 -34.85 -41.23 -61.41
N ASN A 229 -35.66 -40.18 -61.58
CA ASN A 229 -36.65 -40.15 -62.67
C ASN A 229 -37.09 -38.70 -62.96
N GLU A 230 -36.57 -38.18 -64.07
CA GLU A 230 -37.23 -37.17 -64.90
C GLU A 230 -38.54 -37.74 -65.47
N GLN A 231 -39.60 -36.92 -65.58
CA GLN A 231 -40.20 -36.60 -66.87
C GLN A 231 -41.36 -35.59 -66.74
N ASP A 232 -41.26 -34.58 -67.63
CA ASP A 232 -42.25 -33.65 -68.22
C ASP A 232 -43.01 -32.62 -67.37
#